data_AF-A0A7C4FGM4-F1
#
_entry.id   AF-A0A7C4FGM4-F1
#
_cell.length_a   1.000
_cell.length_b   1.000
_cell.length_c   1.000
_cell.angle_alpha   90.00
_cell.angle_beta   90.00
_cell.angle_gamma   90.00
#
_symmetry.space_group_name_H-M   'P 1'
#
loop_
_entity.id
_entity.type
_entity.pdbx_description
1 polymer ?
#
loop_
_entity_poly.entity_id
_entity_poly.type
_entity_poly.pdbx_seq_one_letter_code
_entity_poly.pdbx_strand_id
1 'polypeptide(L)' 'VFSVGISGDGRWSCAGTCGGKLYKFLTETGEPLWEYTTPGFAGAERQVGVFSDGYVVAGGRGGIYVFEP' A
#
# COMPACT_ATOMS: atom_id res chain seq x y z
N VAL A 1 10.57 2.14 2.78
CA VAL A 1 9.30 2.37 2.04
C VAL A 1 9.60 2.23 0.57
N PHE A 2 8.88 1.36 -0.15
CA PHE A 2 9.15 1.05 -1.56
C PHE A 2 8.18 1.74 -2.52
N SER A 3 6.98 2.07 -2.05
CA SER A 3 6.05 2.93 -2.77
C SER A 3 5.21 3.73 -1.80
N VAL A 4 4.86 4.95 -2.21
CA VAL A 4 3.96 5.85 -1.50
C VAL A 4 2.96 6.44 -2.48
N GLY A 5 1.76 6.74 -2.00
CA GLY A 5 0.82 7.55 -2.75
C GLY A 5 -0.24 8.17 -1.87
N ILE A 6 -0.98 9.08 -2.49
CA ILE A 6 -1.94 9.94 -1.83
C ILE A 6 -3.27 9.86 -2.58
N SER A 7 -4.36 9.94 -1.84
CA SER A 7 -5.72 10.05 -2.38
C SER A 7 -5.89 11.32 -3.20
N GLY A 8 -6.82 11.30 -4.16
CA GLY A 8 -7.14 12.47 -4.98
C GLY A 8 -7.66 13.66 -4.17
N ASP A 9 -8.25 13.40 -3.00
CA ASP A 9 -8.69 14.44 -2.05
C ASP A 9 -7.63 14.81 -1.01
N GLY A 10 -6.47 14.14 -1.01
CA GLY A 10 -5.37 14.41 -0.10
C GLY A 10 -5.59 14.03 1.36
N ARG A 11 -6.71 13.38 1.72
CA ARG A 11 -7.06 13.11 3.13
C ARG A 11 -6.29 11.93 3.71
N TRP A 12 -5.89 11.00 2.86
CA TRP A 12 -5.14 9.83 3.27
C TRP A 12 -4.03 9.46 2.30
N SER A 13 -2.99 8.84 2.84
CA SER A 13 -1.84 8.32 2.11
C SER A 13 -1.65 6.84 2.41
N CYS A 14 -0.98 6.14 1.50
CA CYS A 14 -0.67 4.73 1.66
C CYS A 14 0.81 4.48 1.40
N ALA A 15 1.36 3.47 2.09
CA ALA A 15 2.75 3.07 1.94
C ALA A 15 2.88 1.54 1.84
N GLY A 16 3.67 1.10 0.87
CA GLY A 16 4.06 -0.31 0.70
C GLY A 16 5.50 -0.56 1.13
N THR A 17 5.73 -1.71 1.75
CA THR A 17 7.06 -2.19 2.17
C THR A 17 7.49 -3.40 1.36
N CYS A 18 8.80 -3.66 1.29
CA CYS A 18 9.33 -4.88 0.66
C CYS A 18 8.85 -6.17 1.33
N GLY A 19 8.48 -6.12 2.60
CA GLY A 19 7.96 -7.26 3.35
C GLY A 19 6.49 -7.59 3.08
N GLY A 20 5.88 -7.00 2.04
CA GLY A 20 4.47 -7.23 1.71
C GLY A 20 3.48 -6.56 2.67
N LYS A 21 3.96 -5.65 3.54
CA LYS A 21 3.09 -4.84 4.38
C LYS A 21 2.63 -3.59 3.64
N LEU A 22 1.33 -3.33 3.75
CA LEU A 22 0.65 -2.13 3.27
C LEU A 22 0.07 -1.38 4.46
N TYR A 23 0.18 -0.06 4.40
CA TYR A 23 -0.32 0.84 5.43
C TYR A 23 -1.16 1.93 4.79
N LYS A 24 -2.25 2.35 5.46
CA LYS A 24 -3.01 3.57 5.16
C LYS A 24 -2.93 4.52 6.35
N PHE A 25 -2.76 5.80 6.09
CA PHE A 25 -2.63 6.85 7.09
C PHE A 25 -3.54 8.03 6.78
N LEU A 26 -4.02 8.72 7.82
CA LEU A 26 -4.52 10.09 7.66
C LEU A 26 -3.35 11.01 7.33
N THR A 27 -3.48 11.80 6.27
CA THR A 27 -2.38 12.67 5.82
C THR A 27 -2.14 13.84 6.78
N GLU A 28 -3.20 14.33 7.42
CA GLU A 28 -3.12 15.46 8.36
C GLU A 28 -2.35 15.10 9.64
N THR A 29 -2.57 13.90 10.19
CA THR A 29 -2.06 13.49 11.50
C THR A 29 -0.97 12.43 11.43
N GLY A 30 -0.88 11.70 10.32
CA GLY A 30 -0.05 10.50 10.21
C GLY A 30 -0.61 9.30 10.97
N GLU A 31 -1.82 9.38 11.51
CA GLU A 31 -2.44 8.28 12.24
C GLU A 31 -2.70 7.07 11.32
N PRO A 32 -2.31 5.85 11.73
CA PRO A 32 -2.57 4.65 10.95
C PRO A 32 -4.07 4.32 10.96
N LEU A 33 -4.65 4.22 9.77
CA LEU A 33 -6.03 3.80 9.58
C LEU A 33 -6.15 2.27 9.48
N TRP A 34 -5.22 1.62 8.77
CA TRP A 34 -5.13 0.15 8.71
C TRP A 34 -3.75 -0.35 8.29
N GLU A 35 -3.48 -1.62 8.60
CA GLU A 35 -2.33 -2.40 8.12
C GLU A 35 -2.81 -3.72 7.48
N TYR A 36 -2.21 -4.09 6.35
CA TYR A 36 -2.43 -5.38 5.69
C TYR A 36 -1.11 -6.06 5.38
N THR A 37 -0.99 -7.34 5.74
CA THR A 37 0.17 -8.18 5.39
C THR A 37 -0.24 -9.13 4.29
N THR A 38 0.41 -8.99 3.14
CA THR A 38 0.12 -9.84 1.99
C THR A 38 0.67 -11.27 2.23
N PRO A 39 -0.17 -12.32 2.16
CA PRO A 39 0.28 -13.69 2.39
C PRO A 39 1.35 -14.15 1.38
N GLY A 40 2.33 -14.94 1.84
CA GLY A 40 3.34 -15.55 0.96
C GLY A 40 4.51 -14.63 0.56
N PHE A 41 4.63 -13.44 1.17
CA PHE A 41 5.69 -12.46 0.88
C PHE A 41 7.05 -12.71 1.57
N ALA A 42 7.23 -13.84 2.26
CA ALA A 42 8.51 -14.22 2.85
C ALA A 42 9.54 -14.54 1.75
N GLY A 43 10.17 -13.52 1.17
CA GLY A 43 11.30 -13.64 0.25
C GLY A 43 11.12 -13.12 -1.18
N ALA A 44 10.08 -12.35 -1.49
CA ALA A 44 9.90 -11.80 -2.84
C ALA A 44 10.69 -10.48 -3.02
N GLU A 45 11.69 -10.51 -3.89
CA GLU A 45 12.73 -9.49 -4.06
C GLU A 45 12.32 -8.18 -4.74
N ARG A 46 11.06 -7.95 -5.14
CA ARG A 46 10.64 -6.66 -5.71
C ARG A 46 9.12 -6.63 -5.82
N GLN A 47 8.48 -5.59 -5.28
CA GLN A 47 7.30 -5.00 -5.90
C GLN A 47 6.91 -3.63 -5.33
N VAL A 48 6.22 -2.89 -6.19
CA VAL A 48 5.85 -1.49 -6.10
C VAL A 48 4.34 -1.42 -6.27
N GLY A 49 3.71 -0.53 -5.51
CA GLY A 49 2.31 -0.18 -5.72
C GLY A 49 2.13 1.12 -6.48
N VAL A 50 1.11 1.18 -7.33
CA VAL A 50 0.66 2.41 -7.99
C VAL A 50 -0.55 2.93 -7.23
N PHE A 51 -0.60 4.25 -7.04
CA PHE A 51 -1.68 4.93 -6.34
C PHE A 51 -2.29 5.96 -7.29
N SER A 52 -3.59 5.81 -7.57
CA SER A 52 -4.42 6.79 -8.28
C SER A 52 -5.85 6.60 -7.80
N ASP A 53 -6.55 7.71 -7.51
CA ASP A 53 -8.01 7.73 -7.28
C ASP A 53 -8.55 6.77 -6.23
N GLY A 54 -7.79 6.55 -5.16
CA GLY A 54 -8.23 5.74 -4.04
C GLY A 54 -7.85 4.25 -4.12
N TYR A 55 -7.20 3.81 -5.20
CA TYR A 55 -6.78 2.42 -5.34
C TYR A 55 -5.35 2.23 -4.86
N VAL A 56 -5.13 1.15 -4.11
CA VAL A 56 -3.79 0.61 -3.83
C VAL A 56 -3.65 -0.66 -4.64
N VAL A 57 -2.70 -0.68 -5.57
CA VAL A 57 -2.30 -1.93 -6.24
C VAL A 57 -1.05 -2.44 -5.56
N ALA A 58 -1.04 -3.67 -5.04
CA ALA A 58 0.15 -4.34 -4.55
C ALA A 58 0.43 -5.56 -5.42
N GLY A 59 1.47 -5.49 -6.24
CA GLY A 59 1.96 -6.67 -6.97
C GLY A 59 2.78 -7.57 -6.05
N GLY A 60 2.64 -8.89 -6.19
CA GLY A 60 3.39 -9.97 -5.53
C GLY A 60 3.89 -11.03 -6.54
N ARG A 61 4.88 -11.86 -6.17
CA ARG A 61 5.03 -13.20 -6.79
C ARG A 61 3.78 -14.06 -6.54
N GLY A 62 3.04 -13.76 -5.47
CA GLY A 62 1.78 -14.40 -5.08
C GLY A 62 0.51 -13.79 -5.69
N GLY A 63 0.61 -12.87 -6.66
CA GLY A 63 -0.54 -12.27 -7.33
C GLY A 63 -0.60 -10.75 -7.19
N ILE A 64 -1.56 -10.13 -7.87
CA ILE A 64 -1.84 -8.69 -7.78
C ILE A 64 -3.05 -8.50 -6.87
N TYR A 65 -2.89 -7.68 -5.84
CA TYR A 65 -3.95 -7.27 -4.93
C TYR A 65 -4.36 -5.84 -5.28
N VAL A 66 -5.66 -5.62 -5.42
CA VAL A 66 -6.24 -4.28 -5.63
C VAL A 66 -7.13 -4.00 -4.45
N PHE A 67 -6.89 -2.88 -3.78
CA PHE A 67 -7.72 -2.38 -2.70
C PHE A 67 -8.52 -1.20 -3.21
N GLU A 68 -9.84 -1.27 -3.02
CA GLU A 68 -10.76 -0.17 -3.28
C GLU A 68 -10.65 0.88 -2.14
N PRO A 69 -11.03 2.16 -2.40
CA PRO A 69 -10.90 3.26 -1.46
C PRO A 69 -11.41 3.02 -0.02
#